data_AF-A0A4Q5KK64-F1
#
_entry.id   AF-A0A4Q5KK64-F1
#
_cell.length_a   1.000
_cell.length_b   1.000
_cell.length_c   1.000
_cell.angle_alpha   90.00
_cell.angle_beta   90.00
_cell.angle_gamma   90.00
#
_symmetry.space_group_name_H-M   'P 1'
#
loop_
_entity.id
_entity.type
_entity.pdbx_description
1 polymer ?
#
loop_
_entity_poly.entity_id
_entity_poly.type
_entity_poly.pdbx_seq_one_letter_code
_entity_poly.pdbx_strand_id
1 'polypeptide(L)'
;MSNNTSVNYKWTFSIFFLMFLILFVQLFGTDMKEPIKAVLESGLLNKLLWAFVAGVLFIHRYLFASYELAKDSFIYKHFGAYADTLFGIGTYGVAGSTSLALLKGLYMQTFFQGKHFIGFGTFDLISMFLLTSFLLFYCIFNTAMLLKDIIFYSENSVVEVRS
;
A
#
# COMPACT_ATOMS: atom_id res chain seq x y z
N MET A 1 -24.20 25.24 -38.70
CA MET A 1 -23.07 25.27 -37.77
C MET A 1 -23.00 23.92 -37.07
N SER A 2 -22.04 23.07 -37.45
CA SER A 2 -21.85 21.75 -36.83
C SER A 2 -20.83 21.89 -35.71
N ASN A 3 -21.27 21.69 -34.47
CA ASN A 3 -20.40 21.71 -33.29
C ASN A 3 -19.53 20.44 -33.32
N ASN A 4 -18.27 20.62 -33.66
CA ASN A 4 -17.26 19.58 -33.61
C ASN A 4 -16.87 19.38 -32.13
N THR A 5 -17.64 18.57 -31.39
CA THR A 5 -17.28 18.14 -30.04
C THR A 5 -16.06 17.22 -30.15
N SER A 6 -14.88 17.74 -29.85
CA SER A 6 -13.66 16.94 -29.78
C SER A 6 -13.81 15.87 -28.70
N VAL A 7 -13.87 14.62 -29.14
CA VAL A 7 -13.98 13.46 -28.24
C VAL A 7 -12.75 13.45 -27.33
N ASN A 8 -12.99 13.49 -26.01
CA ASN A 8 -11.91 13.52 -25.02
C ASN A 8 -11.25 12.14 -24.95
N TYR A 9 -10.12 12.00 -25.63
CA TYR A 9 -9.37 10.76 -25.80
C TYR A 9 -9.09 10.02 -24.48
N LYS A 10 -8.91 10.75 -23.37
CA LYS A 10 -8.70 10.16 -22.03
C LYS A 10 -9.91 9.37 -21.55
N TRP A 11 -11.13 9.89 -21.78
CA TRP A 11 -12.36 9.22 -21.38
C TRP A 11 -12.66 8.01 -22.27
N THR A 12 -12.46 8.14 -23.58
CA THR A 12 -12.64 7.04 -24.54
C THR A 12 -11.67 5.89 -24.25
N PHE A 13 -10.41 6.20 -23.95
CA PHE A 13 -9.43 5.20 -23.54
C PHE A 13 -9.85 4.50 -22.25
N SER A 14 -10.28 5.24 -21.22
CA SER A 14 -10.75 4.66 -19.96
C SER A 14 -11.95 3.73 -20.13
N ILE A 15 -12.92 4.11 -20.98
CA ILE A 15 -14.11 3.29 -21.26
C ILE A 15 -13.69 2.02 -22.01
N PHE A 16 -12.84 2.14 -23.02
CA PHE A 16 -12.34 0.99 -23.78
C PHE A 16 -11.53 0.03 -22.89
N PHE A 17 -10.68 0.59 -22.02
CA PHE A 17 -9.91 -0.16 -21.04
C PHE A 17 -10.82 -0.90 -20.05
N LEU A 18 -11.86 -0.25 -19.52
CA LEU A 18 -12.85 -0.87 -18.64
C LEU A 18 -13.58 -2.03 -19.34
N MET A 19 -14.00 -1.81 -20.58
CA MET A 19 -14.71 -2.80 -21.37
C MET A 19 -13.81 -4.02 -21.67
N PHE A 20 -12.55 -3.78 -22.01
CA PHE A 20 -11.55 -4.83 -22.17
C PHE A 20 -11.31 -5.59 -20.86
N LEU A 21 -11.24 -4.89 -19.72
CA LEU A 21 -11.05 -5.50 -18.40
C LEU A 21 -12.23 -6.43 -18.04
N ILE A 22 -13.47 -6.01 -18.32
CA ILE A 22 -14.67 -6.82 -18.09
C ILE A 22 -14.64 -8.09 -18.95
N LEU A 23 -14.32 -7.97 -20.25
CA LEU A 23 -14.19 -9.12 -21.15
C LEU A 23 -13.07 -10.07 -20.71
N PHE A 24 -11.93 -9.51 -20.29
CA PHE A 24 -10.81 -10.29 -19.79
C PHE A 24 -11.19 -11.10 -18.53
N VAL A 25 -11.91 -10.48 -17.59
CA VAL A 25 -12.43 -11.16 -16.40
C VAL A 25 -13.46 -12.23 -16.74
N GLN A 26 -14.31 -12.03 -17.76
CA GLN A 26 -15.28 -13.06 -18.16
C GLN A 26 -14.62 -14.26 -18.86
N LEU A 27 -13.60 -14.03 -19.69
CA LEU A 27 -12.93 -15.08 -20.46
C LEU A 27 -11.90 -15.86 -19.63
N PHE A 28 -11.15 -15.18 -18.76
CA PHE A 28 -10.06 -15.78 -17.99
C PHE A 28 -10.33 -15.83 -16.49
N GLY A 29 -11.51 -15.40 -16.02
CA GLY A 29 -11.81 -15.30 -14.59
C GLY A 29 -11.78 -16.61 -13.82
N THR A 30 -12.01 -17.75 -14.50
CA THR A 30 -11.84 -19.09 -13.90
C THR A 30 -10.37 -19.50 -13.85
N ASP A 31 -9.62 -19.26 -14.91
CA ASP A 31 -8.21 -19.67 -15.01
C ASP A 31 -7.29 -18.77 -14.16
N MET A 32 -7.70 -17.51 -13.93
CA MET A 32 -6.98 -16.56 -13.08
C MET A 32 -7.16 -16.84 -11.58
N LYS A 33 -8.16 -17.64 -11.18
CA LYS A 33 -8.37 -17.97 -9.77
C LYS A 33 -7.18 -18.71 -9.17
N GLU A 34 -6.68 -19.75 -9.84
CA GLU A 34 -5.60 -20.59 -9.30
C GLU A 34 -4.26 -19.83 -9.15
N PRO A 35 -3.79 -19.05 -10.14
CA PRO A 35 -2.61 -18.21 -9.97
C PRO A 35 -2.78 -17.17 -8.86
N ILE A 36 -3.94 -16.52 -8.77
CA ILE A 36 -4.22 -15.54 -7.72
C ILE A 36 -4.18 -16.24 -6.35
N LYS A 37 -4.79 -17.42 -6.22
CA LYS A 37 -4.73 -18.23 -5.01
C LYS A 37 -3.29 -18.56 -4.63
N ALA A 38 -2.50 -19.04 -5.59
CA ALA A 38 -1.08 -19.37 -5.36
C ALA A 38 -0.29 -18.15 -4.88
N VAL A 39 -0.49 -16.98 -5.47
CA VAL A 39 0.18 -15.74 -5.05
C VAL A 39 -0.26 -15.33 -3.64
N LEU A 40 -1.57 -15.37 -3.34
CA LEU A 40 -2.07 -15.04 -2.01
C LEU A 40 -1.57 -16.04 -0.95
N GLU A 41 -1.48 -17.32 -1.28
CA GLU A 41 -1.01 -18.38 -0.35
C GLU A 41 0.50 -18.41 -0.16
N SER A 42 1.29 -18.00 -1.15
CA SER A 42 2.77 -18.05 -1.14
C SER A 42 3.45 -17.28 0.01
N GLY A 43 2.72 -16.42 0.72
CA GLY A 43 3.27 -15.52 1.74
C GLY A 43 4.18 -14.43 1.16
N LEU A 44 4.39 -14.40 -0.15
CA LEU A 44 5.26 -13.46 -0.84
C LEU A 44 4.77 -12.02 -0.67
N LEU A 45 3.46 -11.80 -0.75
CA LEU A 45 2.86 -10.47 -0.55
C LEU A 45 3.18 -9.89 0.84
N ASN A 46 3.15 -10.73 1.88
CA ASN A 46 3.47 -10.29 3.24
C ASN A 46 4.97 -9.96 3.38
N LYS A 47 5.83 -10.80 2.80
CA LYS A 47 7.28 -10.56 2.77
C LYS A 47 7.62 -9.27 2.03
N LEU A 48 6.99 -9.02 0.87
CA LEU A 48 7.17 -7.79 0.10
C LEU A 48 6.68 -6.57 0.87
N LEU A 49 5.53 -6.65 1.55
CA LEU A 49 5.01 -5.55 2.35
C LEU A 49 5.98 -5.19 3.48
N TRP A 50 6.50 -6.19 4.19
CA TRP A 50 7.51 -5.97 5.23
C TRP A 50 8.81 -5.40 4.68
N ALA A 51 9.31 -5.93 3.56
CA ALA A 51 10.51 -5.42 2.92
C ALA A 51 10.34 -3.97 2.44
N PHE A 52 9.16 -3.64 1.91
CA PHE A 52 8.81 -2.30 1.46
C PHE A 52 8.74 -1.31 2.63
N VAL A 53 7.94 -1.61 3.66
CA VAL A 53 7.77 -0.73 4.83
C VAL A 53 9.09 -0.56 5.58
N ALA A 54 9.78 -1.65 5.88
CA ALA A 54 11.07 -1.59 6.59
C ALA A 54 12.11 -0.85 5.75
N GLY A 55 12.27 -1.21 4.48
CA GLY A 55 13.27 -0.62 3.58
C GLY A 55 13.08 0.89 3.44
N VAL A 56 11.85 1.34 3.17
CA VAL A 56 11.53 2.76 3.04
C VAL A 56 11.79 3.51 4.34
N LEU A 57 11.33 3.00 5.49
CA LEU A 57 11.54 3.68 6.76
C LEU A 57 13.01 3.71 7.20
N PHE A 58 13.78 2.66 6.93
CA PHE A 58 15.22 2.64 7.19
C PHE A 58 15.97 3.65 6.32
N ILE A 59 15.67 3.72 5.02
CA ILE A 59 16.33 4.65 4.10
C ILE A 59 15.90 6.10 4.41
N HIS A 60 14.61 6.33 4.66
CA HIS A 60 14.10 7.63 5.07
C HIS A 60 14.79 8.09 6.34
N ARG A 61 14.93 7.21 7.33
CA ARG A 61 15.69 7.52 8.54
C ARG A 61 17.14 7.85 8.22
N TYR A 62 17.83 7.04 7.40
CA TYR A 62 19.23 7.27 7.07
C TYR A 62 19.48 8.63 6.41
N LEU A 63 18.60 9.06 5.50
CA LEU A 63 18.74 10.33 4.77
C LEU A 63 18.30 11.56 5.56
N PHE A 64 17.26 11.45 6.38
CA PHE A 64 16.66 12.57 7.11
C PHE A 64 17.07 12.63 8.59
N ALA A 65 17.94 11.73 9.08
CA ALA A 65 18.40 11.68 10.48
C ALA A 65 19.10 12.97 10.96
N SER A 66 19.59 13.79 10.05
CA SER A 66 20.35 15.03 10.34
C SER A 66 19.50 16.30 10.39
N TYR A 67 18.20 16.27 10.03
CA TYR A 67 17.40 17.49 9.89
C TYR A 67 16.55 17.86 11.12
N GLU A 68 16.43 16.98 12.13
CA GLU A 68 15.72 17.29 13.37
C GLU A 68 16.68 17.37 14.56
N LEU A 69 17.34 18.52 14.70
CA LEU A 69 17.86 18.92 16.01
C LEU A 69 16.69 19.31 16.93
N ALA A 70 16.70 18.71 18.12
CA ALA A 70 16.18 19.24 19.38
C ALA A 70 14.65 19.28 19.64
N LYS A 71 14.18 18.30 20.41
CA LYS A 71 13.22 18.57 21.50
C LYS A 71 13.63 17.83 22.77
N ASP A 72 13.76 18.58 23.85
CA ASP A 72 14.30 18.20 25.16
C ASP A 72 13.58 17.01 25.84
N SER A 73 14.07 15.80 25.61
CA SER A 73 13.91 14.69 26.55
C SER A 73 15.08 13.72 26.43
N PHE A 74 15.70 13.38 27.56
CA PHE A 74 16.91 12.54 27.64
C PHE A 74 16.71 11.14 27.02
N ILE A 75 15.47 10.65 27.03
CA ILE A 75 15.07 9.38 26.39
C ILE A 75 14.95 9.56 24.86
N TYR A 76 14.44 10.70 24.40
CA TYR A 76 14.34 11.02 22.97
C TYR A 76 15.70 11.24 22.31
N LYS A 77 16.68 11.73 23.08
CA LYS A 77 18.04 12.04 22.60
C LYS A 77 18.86 10.79 22.23
N HIS A 78 18.58 9.65 22.86
CA HIS A 78 19.32 8.39 22.61
C HIS A 78 18.48 7.29 21.98
N PHE A 79 17.18 7.21 22.29
CA PHE A 79 16.29 6.15 21.77
C PHE A 79 15.10 6.67 20.98
N GLY A 80 14.76 7.97 21.05
CA GLY A 80 13.55 8.52 20.43
C GLY A 80 13.46 8.22 18.95
N ALA A 81 14.54 8.48 18.22
CA ALA A 81 14.53 8.27 16.79
C ALA A 81 14.61 6.80 16.33
N TYR A 82 15.19 5.93 17.16
CA TYR A 82 15.14 4.47 16.96
C TYR A 82 13.74 3.93 17.26
N ALA A 83 13.13 4.39 18.35
CA ALA A 83 11.77 4.06 18.75
C ALA A 83 10.76 4.54 17.70
N ASP A 84 10.87 5.77 17.20
CA ASP A 84 9.98 6.30 16.16
C ASP A 84 10.05 5.47 14.86
N THR A 85 11.25 5.04 14.48
CA THR A 85 11.44 4.17 13.30
C THR A 85 10.84 2.78 13.54
N LEU A 86 11.09 2.17 14.70
CA LEU A 86 10.51 0.88 15.07
C LEU A 86 9.00 0.93 15.21
N PHE A 87 8.44 1.99 15.81
CA PHE A 87 7.01 2.19 15.92
C PHE A 87 6.38 2.48 14.56
N GLY A 88 7.07 3.18 13.66
CA GLY A 88 6.64 3.35 12.28
C GLY A 88 6.59 2.00 11.54
N ILE A 89 7.67 1.22 11.61
CA ILE A 89 7.73 -0.12 10.98
C ILE A 89 6.67 -1.03 11.60
N GLY A 90 6.53 -1.01 12.92
CA GLY A 90 5.52 -1.77 13.63
C GLY A 90 4.11 -1.37 13.22
N THR A 91 3.81 -0.06 13.17
CA THR A 91 2.48 0.44 12.84
C THR A 91 2.12 0.10 11.40
N TYR A 92 2.93 0.49 10.42
CA TYR A 92 2.61 0.25 9.00
C TYR A 92 2.81 -1.21 8.59
N GLY A 93 3.77 -1.91 9.18
CA GLY A 93 4.04 -3.32 8.91
C GLY A 93 2.98 -4.24 9.52
N VAL A 94 2.63 -4.05 10.79
CA VAL A 94 1.57 -4.84 11.45
C VAL A 94 0.21 -4.47 10.91
N ALA A 95 -0.12 -3.18 10.77
CA ALA A 95 -1.43 -2.78 10.20
C ALA A 95 -1.56 -3.24 8.74
N GLY A 96 -0.51 -3.08 7.93
CA GLY A 96 -0.49 -3.53 6.53
C GLY A 96 -0.59 -5.05 6.40
N SER A 97 0.19 -5.81 7.15
CA SER A 97 0.14 -7.29 7.11
C SER A 97 -1.18 -7.85 7.64
N THR A 98 -1.74 -7.25 8.70
CA THR A 98 -3.06 -7.63 9.23
C THR A 98 -4.16 -7.33 8.21
N SER A 99 -4.15 -6.14 7.61
CA SER A 99 -5.12 -5.77 6.58
C SER A 99 -5.04 -6.70 5.38
N LEU A 100 -3.82 -7.02 4.93
CA LEU A 100 -3.57 -7.95 3.83
C LEU A 100 -4.04 -9.37 4.15
N ALA A 101 -3.81 -9.86 5.37
CA ALA A 101 -4.26 -11.17 5.81
C ALA A 101 -5.79 -11.27 5.84
N LEU A 102 -6.47 -10.22 6.32
CA LEU A 102 -7.93 -10.15 6.33
C LEU A 102 -8.50 -10.07 4.91
N LEU A 103 -7.93 -9.24 4.03
CA LEU A 103 -8.33 -9.15 2.62
C LEU A 103 -8.17 -10.50 1.91
N LYS A 104 -7.04 -11.17 2.14
CA LYS A 104 -6.79 -12.52 1.61
C LYS A 104 -7.82 -13.52 2.12
N GLY A 105 -8.10 -13.52 3.42
CA GLY A 105 -9.11 -14.41 4.01
C GLY A 105 -10.49 -14.18 3.38
N LEU A 106 -10.88 -12.91 3.18
CA LEU A 106 -12.15 -12.55 2.57
C LEU A 106 -12.22 -12.99 1.11
N TYR A 107 -11.14 -12.81 0.36
CA TYR A 107 -11.04 -13.28 -1.02
C TYR A 107 -11.17 -14.81 -1.10
N MET A 108 -10.46 -15.55 -0.24
CA MET A 108 -10.53 -17.01 -0.21
C MET A 108 -11.91 -17.52 0.19
N GLN A 109 -12.58 -16.84 1.12
CA GLN A 109 -13.95 -17.17 1.51
C GLN A 109 -14.94 -16.92 0.38
N THR A 110 -14.82 -15.79 -0.31
CA THR A 110 -15.77 -15.37 -1.35
C THR A 110 -15.62 -16.20 -2.63
N PHE A 111 -14.39 -16.49 -3.07
CA PHE A 111 -14.14 -17.11 -4.37
C PHE A 111 -13.82 -18.61 -4.32
N PHE A 112 -13.38 -19.13 -3.17
CA PHE A 112 -13.02 -20.54 -2.99
C PHE A 112 -13.87 -21.26 -1.94
N GLN A 113 -14.95 -20.62 -1.45
CA GLN A 113 -15.82 -21.16 -0.39
C GLN A 113 -15.05 -21.59 0.87
N GLY A 114 -13.90 -20.95 1.15
CA GLY A 114 -13.10 -21.23 2.34
C GLY A 114 -13.81 -20.80 3.62
N LYS A 115 -13.70 -21.58 4.70
CA LYS A 115 -14.29 -21.26 6.02
C LYS A 115 -13.31 -20.42 6.86
N HIS A 116 -13.16 -19.13 6.55
CA HIS A 116 -12.21 -18.25 7.27
C HIS A 116 -12.91 -17.36 8.31
N PHE A 117 -14.11 -16.89 8.00
CA PHE A 117 -14.98 -16.03 8.81
C PHE A 117 -16.31 -16.77 9.00
N ILE A 118 -16.34 -17.67 9.99
CA ILE A 118 -17.54 -18.45 10.35
C ILE A 118 -18.39 -17.58 11.29
N GLY A 119 -19.69 -17.44 10.99
CA GLY A 119 -20.64 -16.69 11.83
C GLY A 119 -20.74 -15.20 11.53
N PHE A 120 -20.01 -14.69 10.54
CA PHE A 120 -20.13 -13.30 10.08
C PHE A 120 -21.23 -13.16 9.02
N GLY A 121 -22.07 -12.14 9.17
CA GLY A 121 -23.09 -11.81 8.17
C GLY A 121 -22.49 -11.15 6.93
N THR A 122 -23.24 -11.11 5.83
CA THR A 122 -22.80 -10.44 4.58
C THR A 122 -22.43 -8.97 4.81
N PHE A 123 -23.17 -8.27 5.68
CA PHE A 123 -22.87 -6.88 6.03
C PHE A 123 -21.52 -6.73 6.74
N ASP A 124 -21.20 -7.63 7.66
CA ASP A 124 -19.92 -7.62 8.38
C ASP A 124 -18.74 -7.94 7.45
N LEU A 125 -18.93 -8.86 6.51
CA LEU A 125 -17.91 -9.17 5.51
C LEU A 125 -17.62 -7.97 4.60
N ILE A 126 -18.65 -7.22 4.20
CA ILE A 126 -18.50 -5.99 3.41
C ILE A 126 -17.80 -4.91 4.22
N SER A 127 -18.18 -4.70 5.49
CA SER A 127 -17.55 -3.69 6.34
C SER A 127 -16.09 -4.02 6.63
N MET A 128 -15.76 -5.28 6.92
CA MET A 128 -14.39 -5.76 7.05
C MET A 128 -13.59 -5.53 5.78
N PHE A 129 -14.14 -5.85 4.60
CA PHE A 129 -13.48 -5.61 3.32
C PHE A 129 -13.16 -4.12 3.13
N LEU A 130 -14.13 -3.25 3.37
CA LEU A 130 -13.98 -1.80 3.17
C LEU A 130 -12.92 -1.23 4.12
N LEU A 131 -13.00 -1.56 5.42
CA LEU A 131 -12.07 -1.09 6.44
C LEU A 131 -10.64 -1.56 6.17
N THR A 132 -10.46 -2.85 5.88
CA THR A 132 -9.13 -3.43 5.66
C THR A 132 -8.53 -3.01 4.33
N SER A 133 -9.34 -2.79 3.30
CA SER A 133 -8.90 -2.19 2.03
C SER A 133 -8.41 -0.75 2.24
N PHE A 134 -9.17 0.06 2.97
CA PHE A 134 -8.79 1.44 3.30
C PHE A 134 -7.50 1.50 4.14
N LEU A 135 -7.38 0.63 5.15
CA LEU A 135 -6.20 0.59 6.02
C LEU A 135 -4.95 0.14 5.26
N LEU A 136 -5.08 -0.86 4.37
CA LEU A 136 -3.99 -1.29 3.50
C LEU A 136 -3.56 -0.17 2.55
N PHE A 137 -4.52 0.51 1.93
CA PHE A 137 -4.25 1.66 1.07
C PHE A 137 -3.54 2.78 1.83
N TYR A 138 -4.01 3.13 3.03
CA TYR A 138 -3.38 4.13 3.88
C TYR A 138 -1.93 3.77 4.23
N CYS A 139 -1.66 2.51 4.57
CA CYS A 139 -0.30 2.05 4.87
C CYS A 139 0.63 2.17 3.65
N ILE A 140 0.17 1.71 2.48
CA ILE A 140 0.94 1.78 1.24
C ILE A 140 1.16 3.23 0.82
N PHE A 141 0.13 4.07 0.88
CA PHE A 141 0.18 5.45 0.46
C PHE A 141 1.16 6.27 1.31
N ASN A 142 1.10 6.17 2.65
CA ASN A 142 2.04 6.90 3.50
C ASN A 142 3.48 6.41 3.33
N THR A 143 3.67 5.09 3.20
CA THR A 143 4.99 4.54 2.92
C THR A 143 5.49 5.01 1.54
N ALA A 144 4.63 5.10 0.54
CA ALA A 144 4.99 5.63 -0.79
C ALA A 144 5.33 7.13 -0.76
N MET A 145 4.68 7.92 0.08
CA MET A 145 5.04 9.34 0.29
C MET A 145 6.44 9.46 0.88
N LEU A 146 6.78 8.65 1.89
CA LEU A 146 8.14 8.61 2.43
C LEU A 146 9.17 8.15 1.39
N LEU A 147 8.81 7.19 0.53
CA LEU A 147 9.66 6.76 -0.58
C LEU A 147 9.84 7.88 -1.62
N LYS A 148 8.79 8.65 -1.91
CA LYS A 148 8.89 9.83 -2.76
C LYS A 148 9.90 10.82 -2.17
N ASP A 149 9.81 11.12 -0.88
CA ASP A 149 10.74 12.04 -0.21
C ASP A 149 12.19 11.55 -0.27
N ILE A 150 12.41 10.23 -0.16
CA ILE A 150 13.72 9.59 -0.38
C ILE A 150 14.22 9.79 -1.82
N ILE A 151 13.38 9.52 -2.82
CA ILE A 151 13.77 9.59 -4.24
C ILE A 151 14.11 11.03 -4.65
N PHE A 152 13.34 12.01 -4.15
CA PHE A 152 13.51 13.43 -4.47
C PHE A 152 14.43 14.18 -3.49
N TYR A 153 15.11 13.49 -2.58
CA TYR A 153 16.03 14.09 -1.61
C TYR A 153 17.16 14.91 -2.26
N SER A 154 17.67 14.46 -3.41
CA SER A 154 18.78 15.11 -4.13
C SER A 154 18.41 16.44 -4.82
N GLU A 155 17.13 16.73 -5.07
CA GLU A 155 16.74 18.00 -5.72
C GLU A 155 16.76 19.19 -4.74
N ASN A 156 16.72 18.93 -3.43
CA ASN A 156 16.67 19.97 -2.39
C ASN A 156 18.01 20.22 -1.67
N SER A 157 19.03 19.40 -1.91
CA SER A 157 20.37 19.60 -1.34
C SER A 157 21.19 20.55 -2.21
N VAL A 158 20.80 21.83 -2.28
CA VAL A 158 21.71 22.89 -2.77
C VAL A 158 22.83 23.00 -1.75
N VAL A 159 24.02 22.53 -2.13
CA VAL A 159 25.24 22.68 -1.34
C VAL A 159 25.63 24.15 -1.37
N GLU A 160 25.26 24.91 -0.34
CA GLU A 160 25.87 26.22 -0.10
C GLU A 160 27.33 26.00 0.29
N VAL A 161 28.22 26.04 -0.69
CA VAL A 161 29.65 26.20 -0.45
C VAL A 161 29.85 27.64 0.02
N ARG A 162 29.93 27.85 1.32
CA ARG A 162 30.45 29.12 1.87
C ARG A 162 31.94 29.20 1.52
N SER A 163 32.25 29.99 0.49
CA SER A 163 33.61 30.46 0.17
C SER A 163 34.11 31.45 1.20
#